data_AF-A0A086WD79-F1
#
_entry.id   AF-A0A086WD79-F1
#
_cell.length_a   1.000
_cell.length_b   1.000
_cell.length_c   1.000
_cell.angle_alpha   90.00
_cell.angle_beta   90.00
_cell.angle_gamma   90.00
#
_symmetry.space_group_name_H-M   'P 1'
#
loop_
_entity.id
_entity.type
_entity.pdbx_description
1 polymer ?
#
loop_
_entity_poly.entity_id
_entity_poly.type
_entity_poly.pdbx_seq_one_letter_code
_entity_poly.pdbx_strand_id
1 'polypeptide(L)'
;MSEHQYRNGHLVIIGGGEDRKHDMEILKRFVELAGGTEANIVVITAASTIADEMWSIYDEAFGTLGVTRRSHLMIESRQDANSEAFVRQVDDATGIFMTGGDQKRLLALIGGSALDAAMHVALKVRGVTIGGTSAGASAMSGHMLATGRVELHPEKGSVSLGAGLGFLHRVVVDQHFSERQRLSRLLSVVAQNPYLQGIGIDEDTALVVDIGVGIEVLGQGAVTIVDGRTMITNVADIKDRDTPELIDVRLHLLPAGSSYQLPTGATEPGKGLPPPLLDFLENVTKRNPLS
;
A
#
# COMPACT_ATOMS: atom_id res chain seq x y z
N MET A 1 -31.99 11.80 14.98
CA MET A 1 -30.52 11.77 15.14
C MET A 1 -29.99 11.15 13.87
N SER A 2 -29.39 11.94 12.98
CA SER A 2 -28.90 11.40 11.71
C SER A 2 -27.76 10.44 11.99
N GLU A 3 -27.87 9.20 11.48
CA GLU A 3 -26.72 8.32 11.33
C GLU A 3 -25.67 9.08 10.52
N HIS A 4 -24.59 9.51 11.17
CA HIS A 4 -23.37 9.80 10.44
C HIS A 4 -22.92 8.47 9.84
N GLN A 5 -23.24 8.28 8.56
CA GLN A 5 -22.67 7.20 7.76
C GLN A 5 -21.16 7.44 7.74
N TYR A 6 -20.43 6.77 8.63
CA TYR A 6 -18.98 6.83 8.67
C TYR A 6 -18.47 6.48 7.27
N ARG A 7 -17.85 7.44 6.58
CA ARG A 7 -17.14 7.16 5.33
C ARG A 7 -16.00 6.21 5.66
N ASN A 8 -15.90 5.12 4.92
CA ASN A 8 -14.75 4.23 5.05
C ASN A 8 -13.50 4.94 4.55
N GLY A 9 -12.38 4.70 5.22
CA GLY A 9 -11.08 5.08 4.68
C GLY A 9 -10.74 4.22 3.47
N HIS A 10 -9.90 4.76 2.58
CA HIS A 10 -9.43 4.05 1.41
C HIS A 10 -7.90 4.05 1.36
N LEU A 11 -7.32 2.94 0.92
CA LEU A 11 -5.90 2.87 0.58
C LEU A 11 -5.75 2.67 -0.93
N VAL A 12 -4.91 3.46 -1.58
CA VAL A 12 -4.56 3.30 -3.00
C VAL A 12 -3.08 2.97 -3.09
N ILE A 13 -2.77 1.68 -3.26
CA ILE A 13 -1.42 1.13 -3.16
C ILE A 13 -0.88 0.88 -4.57
N ILE A 14 0.06 1.71 -5.02
CA ILE A 14 0.47 1.78 -6.43
C ILE A 14 1.86 1.16 -6.61
N GLY A 15 2.00 0.27 -7.59
CA GLY A 15 3.25 -0.44 -7.85
C GLY A 15 4.39 0.42 -8.39
N GLY A 16 4.18 1.70 -8.70
CA GLY A 16 5.19 2.56 -9.29
C GLY A 16 4.96 2.79 -10.78
N GLY A 17 5.58 3.84 -11.33
CA GLY A 17 5.52 4.11 -12.77
C GLY A 17 4.13 4.44 -13.30
N GLU A 18 3.18 4.80 -12.44
CA GLU A 18 1.81 5.06 -12.87
C GLU A 18 1.70 6.25 -13.82
N ASP A 19 0.70 6.23 -14.69
CA ASP A 19 0.47 7.31 -15.64
C ASP A 19 0.04 8.61 -14.92
N ARG A 20 0.76 9.68 -15.24
CA ARG A 20 0.57 11.03 -14.67
C ARG A 20 0.28 12.08 -15.73
N LYS A 21 0.10 11.68 -16.99
CA LYS A 21 0.02 12.60 -18.13
C LYS A 21 -1.17 12.36 -19.04
N HIS A 22 -1.56 11.11 -19.25
CA HIS A 22 -2.57 10.77 -20.24
C HIS A 22 -3.91 10.43 -19.57
N ASP A 23 -4.21 9.16 -19.42
CA ASP A 23 -5.48 8.68 -18.87
C ASP A 23 -5.51 8.78 -17.35
N MET A 24 -4.36 8.68 -16.67
CA MET A 24 -4.23 8.85 -15.22
C MET A 24 -5.28 8.06 -14.42
N GLU A 25 -5.63 6.85 -14.86
CA GLU A 25 -6.74 6.05 -14.32
C GLU A 25 -6.65 5.89 -12.80
N ILE A 26 -5.47 5.52 -12.31
CA ILE A 26 -5.22 5.30 -10.88
C ILE A 26 -5.34 6.61 -10.10
N LEU A 27 -4.78 7.72 -10.62
CA LEU A 27 -4.83 9.01 -9.95
C LEU A 27 -6.25 9.61 -9.98
N LYS A 28 -7.01 9.41 -11.06
CA LYS A 28 -8.43 9.75 -11.14
C LYS A 28 -9.21 9.04 -10.03
N ARG A 29 -9.00 7.73 -9.86
CA ARG A 29 -9.65 6.99 -8.80
C ARG A 29 -9.27 7.51 -7.41
N PHE A 30 -7.98 7.79 -7.17
CA PHE A 30 -7.54 8.39 -5.91
C PHE A 30 -8.25 9.71 -5.64
N VAL A 31 -8.38 10.59 -6.64
CA VAL A 31 -9.08 11.88 -6.52
C VAL A 31 -10.57 11.66 -6.23
N GLU A 32 -11.26 10.75 -6.93
CA GLU A 32 -12.66 10.42 -6.69
C GLU A 32 -12.90 10.01 -5.23
N LEU A 33 -12.08 9.07 -4.73
CA LEU A 33 -12.15 8.58 -3.36
C LEU A 33 -11.79 9.67 -2.34
N ALA A 34 -10.90 10.61 -2.70
CA ALA A 34 -10.53 11.75 -1.87
C ALA A 34 -11.58 12.89 -1.87
N GLY A 35 -12.64 12.81 -2.66
CA GLY A 35 -13.71 13.83 -2.70
C GLY A 35 -13.86 14.57 -4.03
N GLY A 36 -13.22 14.09 -5.11
CA GLY A 36 -13.32 14.68 -6.44
C GLY A 36 -12.63 16.05 -6.52
N THR A 37 -13.23 16.99 -7.24
CA THR A 37 -12.68 18.35 -7.42
C THR A 37 -12.60 19.17 -6.12
N GLU A 38 -13.43 18.81 -5.13
CA GLU A 38 -13.46 19.43 -3.80
C GLU A 38 -12.42 18.81 -2.84
N ALA A 39 -11.64 17.84 -3.29
CA ALA A 39 -10.61 17.22 -2.47
C ALA A 39 -9.56 18.24 -2.00
N ASN A 40 -9.10 18.07 -0.77
CA ASN A 40 -7.90 18.72 -0.23
C ASN A 40 -6.78 17.68 -0.17
N ILE A 41 -5.87 17.71 -1.14
CA ILE A 41 -4.83 16.70 -1.32
C ILE A 41 -3.50 17.19 -0.76
N VAL A 42 -2.96 16.44 0.18
CA VAL A 42 -1.60 16.64 0.70
C VAL A 42 -0.66 15.65 0.02
N VAL A 43 0.42 16.15 -0.58
CA VAL A 43 1.47 15.32 -1.20
C VAL A 43 2.72 15.31 -0.33
N ILE A 44 3.16 14.13 0.08
CA ILE A 44 4.34 13.90 0.91
C ILE A 44 5.45 13.33 0.02
N THR A 45 6.55 14.08 -0.11
CA THR A 45 7.70 13.70 -0.97
C THR A 45 8.91 13.18 -0.21
N ALA A 46 8.73 12.80 1.07
CA ALA A 46 9.81 12.49 2.00
C ALA A 46 10.69 11.28 1.58
N ALA A 47 10.17 10.39 0.74
CA ALA A 47 10.93 9.29 0.16
C ALA A 47 11.97 9.75 -0.87
N SER A 48 11.72 10.88 -1.55
CA SER A 48 12.51 11.35 -2.69
C SER A 48 13.69 12.23 -2.26
N THR A 49 14.78 12.16 -3.03
CA THR A 49 15.89 13.13 -2.96
C THR A 49 15.67 14.34 -3.88
N ILE A 50 14.67 14.26 -4.77
CA ILE A 50 14.24 15.30 -5.69
C ILE A 50 12.80 15.71 -5.35
N ALA A 51 12.61 16.22 -4.13
CA ALA A 51 11.30 16.52 -3.56
C ALA A 51 10.48 17.51 -4.41
N ASP A 52 11.10 18.61 -4.85
CA ASP A 52 10.42 19.67 -5.61
C ASP A 52 9.98 19.19 -7.02
N GLU A 53 10.79 18.36 -7.66
CA GLU A 53 10.43 17.75 -8.94
C GLU A 53 9.24 16.79 -8.79
N MET A 54 9.27 15.95 -7.75
CA MET A 54 8.14 15.05 -7.46
C MET A 54 6.88 15.86 -7.14
N TRP A 55 6.99 16.91 -6.32
CA TRP A 55 5.88 17.80 -6.06
C TRP A 55 5.30 18.40 -7.35
N SER A 56 6.15 18.97 -8.21
CA SER A 56 5.71 19.59 -9.46
C SER A 56 4.93 18.62 -10.34
N ILE A 57 5.39 17.36 -10.44
CA ILE A 57 4.73 16.32 -11.22
C ILE A 57 3.33 15.99 -10.67
N TYR A 58 3.19 15.81 -9.35
CA TYR A 58 1.89 15.49 -8.75
C TYR A 58 0.96 16.69 -8.65
N ASP A 59 1.49 17.90 -8.45
CA ASP A 59 0.71 19.13 -8.47
C ASP A 59 0.07 19.35 -9.85
N GLU A 60 0.84 19.15 -10.93
CA GLU A 60 0.34 19.21 -12.30
C GLU A 60 -0.70 18.11 -12.58
N ALA A 61 -0.42 16.86 -12.19
CA ALA A 61 -1.33 15.74 -12.42
C ALA A 61 -2.67 15.94 -11.69
N PHE A 62 -2.65 16.21 -10.38
CA PHE A 62 -3.88 16.43 -9.62
C PHE A 62 -4.59 17.74 -10.03
N GLY A 63 -3.85 18.76 -10.44
CA GLY A 63 -4.42 19.98 -11.02
C GLY A 63 -5.17 19.72 -12.33
N THR A 64 -4.61 18.88 -13.21
CA THR A 64 -5.26 18.43 -14.45
C THR A 64 -6.55 17.64 -14.17
N LEU A 65 -6.59 16.92 -13.05
CA LEU A 65 -7.78 16.22 -12.56
C LEU A 65 -8.81 17.13 -11.87
N GLY A 66 -8.60 18.45 -11.87
CA GLY A 66 -9.57 19.44 -11.39
C GLY A 66 -9.59 19.65 -9.88
N VAL A 67 -8.67 19.02 -9.14
CA VAL A 67 -8.49 19.30 -7.71
C VAL A 67 -7.96 20.73 -7.59
N THR A 68 -8.53 21.57 -6.74
CA THR A 68 -8.08 22.96 -6.58
C THR A 68 -7.21 23.18 -5.34
N ARG A 69 -7.39 22.36 -4.30
CA ARG A 69 -6.66 22.45 -3.03
C ARG A 69 -5.62 21.34 -2.96
N ARG A 70 -4.36 21.72 -3.20
CA ARG A 70 -3.21 20.81 -3.14
C ARG A 70 -2.11 21.47 -2.32
N SER A 71 -1.45 20.71 -1.46
CA SER A 71 -0.29 21.21 -0.71
C SER A 71 0.85 20.21 -0.68
N HIS A 72 2.06 20.74 -0.56
CA HIS A 72 3.29 19.98 -0.47
C HIS A 72 3.76 19.90 0.98
N LEU A 73 3.92 18.68 1.48
CA LEU A 73 4.63 18.42 2.72
C LEU A 73 6.04 17.92 2.41
N MET A 74 6.96 18.89 2.35
CA MET A 74 8.39 18.63 2.25
C MET A 74 8.93 18.29 3.66
N ILE A 75 8.95 16.99 3.98
CA ILE A 75 9.51 16.49 5.24
C ILE A 75 10.99 16.15 5.00
N GLU A 76 11.90 16.92 5.59
CA GLU A 76 13.34 16.69 5.47
C GLU A 76 13.96 16.16 6.76
N SER A 77 13.26 16.34 7.88
CA SER A 77 13.70 15.96 9.22
C SER A 77 12.59 15.33 10.06
N ARG A 78 12.97 14.70 11.19
CA ARG A 78 12.01 14.24 12.20
C ARG A 78 11.24 15.41 12.84
N GLN A 79 11.86 16.58 12.94
CA GLN A 79 11.24 17.79 13.50
C GLN A 79 10.07 18.24 12.62
N ASP A 80 10.25 18.22 11.30
CA ASP A 80 9.20 18.52 10.33
C ASP A 80 7.99 17.58 10.51
N ALA A 81 8.25 16.28 10.61
CA ALA A 81 7.20 15.28 10.84
C ALA A 81 6.54 15.37 12.23
N ASN A 82 7.06 16.19 13.15
CA ASN A 82 6.39 16.52 14.42
C ASN A 82 5.92 17.98 14.48
N SER A 83 5.98 18.71 13.36
CA SER A 83 5.50 20.09 13.27
C SER A 83 3.97 20.12 13.38
N GLU A 84 3.45 20.93 14.29
CA GLU A 84 2.01 21.17 14.40
C GLU A 84 1.41 21.69 13.09
N ALA A 85 2.17 22.49 12.32
CA ALA A 85 1.68 23.03 11.06
C ALA A 85 1.45 21.93 10.01
N PHE A 86 2.33 20.93 9.95
CA PHE A 86 2.20 19.81 9.01
C PHE A 86 1.13 18.80 9.47
N VAL A 87 1.04 18.58 10.77
CA VAL A 87 -0.06 17.78 11.35
C VAL A 87 -1.42 18.40 11.02
N ARG A 88 -1.58 19.73 11.20
CA ARG A 88 -2.82 20.43 10.84
C ARG A 88 -3.17 20.32 9.36
N GLN A 89 -2.18 20.38 8.46
CA GLN A 89 -2.43 20.16 7.04
C GLN A 89 -2.97 18.75 6.76
N VAL A 90 -2.47 17.73 7.44
CA VAL A 90 -3.02 16.36 7.36
C VAL A 90 -4.42 16.29 7.98
N ASP A 91 -4.66 16.96 9.10
CA ASP A 91 -5.98 17.00 9.76
C ASP A 91 -7.08 17.64 8.89
N ASP A 92 -6.71 18.55 7.99
CA ASP A 92 -7.62 19.19 7.03
C ASP A 92 -7.70 18.44 5.69
N ALA A 93 -6.84 17.45 5.45
CA ALA A 93 -6.77 16.72 4.19
C ALA A 93 -7.93 15.72 4.03
N THR A 94 -8.39 15.55 2.78
CA THR A 94 -9.32 14.49 2.36
C THR A 94 -8.63 13.43 1.49
N GLY A 95 -7.45 13.74 0.98
CA GLY A 95 -6.52 12.81 0.34
C GLY A 95 -5.09 13.05 0.80
N ILE A 96 -4.33 11.99 1.07
CA ILE A 96 -2.91 12.05 1.42
C ILE A 96 -2.16 11.15 0.46
N PHE A 97 -1.15 11.67 -0.25
CA PHE A 97 -0.42 10.92 -1.27
C PHE A 97 1.08 10.87 -0.96
N MET A 98 1.65 9.68 -0.86
CA MET A 98 3.08 9.46 -0.63
C MET A 98 3.80 9.09 -1.92
N THR A 99 4.80 9.88 -2.33
CA THR A 99 5.53 9.63 -3.57
C THR A 99 6.56 8.50 -3.45
N GLY A 100 7.12 8.08 -4.59
CA GLY A 100 8.24 7.15 -4.65
C GLY A 100 9.58 7.73 -4.17
N GLY A 101 10.60 6.88 -4.12
CA GLY A 101 11.94 7.20 -3.66
C GLY A 101 12.55 6.05 -2.85
N ASP A 102 13.14 6.35 -1.69
CA ASP A 102 13.62 5.37 -0.72
C ASP A 102 12.63 5.20 0.44
N GLN A 103 12.07 3.99 0.56
CA GLN A 103 11.10 3.67 1.61
C GLN A 103 11.71 3.68 3.02
N LYS A 104 13.00 3.36 3.19
CA LYS A 104 13.70 3.48 4.49
C LYS A 104 13.86 4.94 4.89
N ARG A 105 14.15 5.83 3.94
CA ARG A 105 14.19 7.28 4.18
C ARG A 105 12.82 7.79 4.63
N LEU A 106 11.77 7.44 3.90
CA LEU A 106 10.39 7.82 4.23
C LEU A 106 10.05 7.47 5.69
N LEU A 107 10.35 6.25 6.11
CA LEU A 107 10.06 5.81 7.48
C LEU A 107 10.98 6.41 8.53
N ALA A 108 12.26 6.56 8.23
CA ALA A 108 13.19 7.22 9.16
C ALA A 108 12.75 8.66 9.46
N LEU A 109 12.03 9.30 8.54
CA LEU A 109 11.50 10.65 8.71
C LEU A 109 10.11 10.68 9.35
N ILE A 110 9.20 9.78 8.96
CA ILE A 110 7.78 9.85 9.34
C ILE A 110 7.38 8.84 10.41
N GLY A 111 7.95 7.64 10.43
CA GLY A 111 7.51 6.56 11.31
C GLY A 111 7.54 6.93 12.79
N GLY A 112 6.44 6.67 13.50
CA GLY A 112 6.30 6.96 14.93
C GLY A 112 6.26 8.45 15.27
N SER A 113 5.90 9.30 14.31
CA SER A 113 5.78 10.76 14.49
C SER A 113 4.34 11.20 14.77
N ALA A 114 4.18 12.48 15.13
CA ALA A 114 2.86 13.09 15.19
C ALA A 114 2.15 13.08 13.82
N LEU A 115 2.90 13.24 12.72
CA LEU A 115 2.35 13.14 11.37
C LEU A 115 1.85 11.71 11.05
N ASP A 116 2.60 10.68 11.42
CA ASP A 116 2.20 9.28 11.27
C ASP A 116 0.91 8.98 12.05
N ALA A 117 0.86 9.39 13.32
CA ALA A 117 -0.35 9.27 14.13
C ALA A 117 -1.55 10.01 13.49
N ALA A 118 -1.34 11.22 12.98
CA ALA A 118 -2.39 12.00 12.30
C ALA A 118 -2.89 11.31 11.01
N MET A 119 -2.01 10.69 10.23
CA MET A 119 -2.39 9.90 9.05
C MET A 119 -3.24 8.68 9.44
N HIS A 120 -2.93 7.99 10.54
CA HIS A 120 -3.77 6.89 11.05
C HIS A 120 -5.16 7.37 11.48
N VAL A 121 -5.24 8.50 12.17
CA VAL A 121 -6.51 9.12 12.56
C VAL A 121 -7.31 9.54 11.31
N ALA A 122 -6.63 10.13 10.32
CA ALA A 122 -7.22 10.50 9.03
C ALA A 122 -7.92 9.30 8.37
N LEU A 123 -7.20 8.18 8.20
CA LEU A 123 -7.72 6.98 7.58
C LEU A 123 -8.87 6.36 8.40
N LYS A 124 -8.62 6.10 9.69
CA LYS A 124 -9.49 5.24 10.52
C LYS A 124 -10.73 5.95 11.06
N VAL A 125 -10.62 7.25 11.34
CA VAL A 125 -11.70 8.02 11.99
C VAL A 125 -12.41 8.95 11.01
N ARG A 126 -11.65 9.62 10.14
CA ARG A 126 -12.19 10.61 9.20
C ARG A 126 -12.56 10.02 7.83
N GLY A 127 -12.15 8.78 7.54
CA GLY A 127 -12.41 8.14 6.25
C GLY A 127 -11.63 8.77 5.11
N VAL A 128 -10.42 9.27 5.38
CA VAL A 128 -9.54 9.90 4.39
C VAL A 128 -8.93 8.83 3.48
N THR A 129 -8.74 9.19 2.21
CA THR A 129 -8.03 8.34 1.25
C THR A 129 -6.53 8.54 1.37
N ILE A 130 -5.76 7.46 1.56
CA ILE A 130 -4.29 7.50 1.56
C ILE A 130 -3.76 6.72 0.36
N GLY A 131 -3.03 7.40 -0.51
CA GLY A 131 -2.37 6.86 -1.69
C GLY A 131 -0.86 6.79 -1.52
N GLY A 132 -0.21 5.86 -2.21
CA GLY A 132 1.24 5.77 -2.20
C GLY A 132 1.75 4.99 -3.38
N THR A 133 2.81 5.50 -4.02
CA THR A 133 3.45 4.82 -5.16
C THR A 133 4.86 4.36 -4.83
N SER A 134 5.26 3.19 -5.33
CA SER A 134 6.60 2.63 -5.15
C SER A 134 6.99 2.60 -3.66
N ALA A 135 7.99 3.39 -3.22
CA ALA A 135 8.34 3.50 -1.82
C ALA A 135 7.16 3.81 -0.88
N GLY A 136 6.24 4.69 -1.29
CA GLY A 136 5.02 5.00 -0.55
C GLY A 136 4.10 3.79 -0.40
N ALA A 137 3.97 2.95 -1.43
CA ALA A 137 3.20 1.71 -1.37
C ALA A 137 3.81 0.69 -0.41
N SER A 138 5.12 0.45 -0.49
CA SER A 138 5.82 -0.45 0.44
C SER A 138 5.68 0.01 1.89
N ALA A 139 5.76 1.31 2.15
CA ALA A 139 5.64 1.90 3.48
C ALA A 139 4.26 1.72 4.12
N MET A 140 3.19 1.48 3.34
CA MET A 140 1.84 1.28 3.91
C MET A 140 1.69 -0.02 4.71
N SER A 141 2.49 -1.02 4.38
CA SER A 141 2.50 -2.30 5.12
C SER A 141 3.06 -2.14 6.53
N GLY A 142 2.67 -3.00 7.48
CA GLY A 142 3.27 -3.03 8.82
C GLY A 142 4.67 -3.64 8.82
N HIS A 143 4.93 -4.55 7.88
CA HIS A 143 6.24 -5.14 7.63
C HIS A 143 6.67 -4.78 6.21
N MET A 144 7.67 -3.93 6.10
CA MET A 144 8.13 -3.38 4.83
C MET A 144 9.36 -4.13 4.33
N LEU A 145 9.44 -4.40 3.03
CA LEU A 145 10.67 -4.84 2.38
C LEU A 145 11.72 -3.71 2.40
N ALA A 146 12.69 -3.81 3.31
CA ALA A 146 13.72 -2.79 3.52
C ALA A 146 14.90 -2.96 2.55
N THR A 147 15.30 -4.21 2.29
CA THR A 147 16.26 -4.59 1.25
C THR A 147 15.89 -5.97 0.71
N GLY A 148 16.26 -6.23 -0.55
CA GLY A 148 16.10 -7.54 -1.15
C GLY A 148 16.85 -7.60 -2.46
N ARG A 149 17.73 -8.60 -2.62
CA ARG A 149 18.35 -8.88 -3.91
C ARG A 149 17.30 -9.47 -4.85
N VAL A 150 17.37 -9.11 -6.12
CA VAL A 150 16.61 -9.81 -7.16
C VAL A 150 17.45 -11.01 -7.56
N GLU A 151 17.07 -12.17 -7.04
CA GLU A 151 17.67 -13.45 -7.39
C GLU A 151 16.68 -14.24 -8.26
N LEU A 152 17.19 -15.13 -9.12
CA LEU A 152 16.32 -15.96 -9.97
C LEU A 152 15.52 -17.01 -9.17
N HIS A 153 16.01 -17.38 -7.99
CA HIS A 153 15.38 -18.33 -7.09
C HIS A 153 15.18 -17.70 -5.70
N PRO A 154 14.17 -18.16 -4.94
CA PRO A 154 14.10 -17.86 -3.51
C PRO A 154 15.39 -18.28 -2.81
N GLU A 155 15.84 -17.46 -1.87
CA GLU A 155 17.09 -17.63 -1.16
C GLU A 155 16.91 -17.17 0.31
N LYS A 156 17.28 -18.02 1.27
CA LYS A 156 17.23 -17.67 2.70
C LYS A 156 18.22 -16.53 3.01
N GLY A 157 17.73 -15.51 3.73
CA GLY A 157 18.54 -14.34 4.10
C GLY A 157 18.73 -13.30 2.99
N SER A 158 18.14 -13.50 1.80
CA SER A 158 18.24 -12.54 0.68
C SER A 158 17.35 -11.30 0.83
N VAL A 159 16.43 -11.31 1.80
CA VAL A 159 15.47 -10.25 2.09
C VAL A 159 15.60 -9.79 3.55
N SER A 160 15.39 -8.50 3.77
CA SER A 160 15.29 -7.91 5.11
C SER A 160 13.99 -7.14 5.24
N LEU A 161 13.26 -7.41 6.31
CA LEU A 161 12.04 -6.69 6.67
C LEU A 161 12.37 -5.60 7.69
N GLY A 162 11.74 -4.44 7.51
CA GLY A 162 11.69 -3.37 8.51
C GLY A 162 10.25 -3.15 8.97
N ALA A 163 10.07 -2.35 10.02
CA ALA A 163 8.76 -1.79 10.33
C ALA A 163 8.31 -0.89 9.16
N GLY A 164 7.01 -0.86 8.86
CA GLY A 164 6.39 0.13 7.99
C GLY A 164 5.48 1.10 8.77
N LEU A 165 4.66 1.90 8.07
CA LEU A 165 3.67 2.80 8.68
C LEU A 165 2.46 2.02 9.23
N GLY A 166 2.25 0.77 8.78
CA GLY A 166 1.26 -0.11 9.41
C GLY A 166 -0.21 0.25 9.14
N PHE A 167 -0.53 0.83 7.99
CA PHE A 167 -1.92 0.95 7.54
C PHE A 167 -2.51 -0.43 7.21
N LEU A 168 -1.69 -1.33 6.66
CA LEU A 168 -2.03 -2.72 6.42
C LEU A 168 -1.24 -3.64 7.34
N HIS A 169 -1.94 -4.48 8.09
CA HIS A 169 -1.31 -5.45 8.97
C HIS A 169 -1.21 -6.82 8.30
N ARG A 170 -0.25 -7.63 8.75
CA ARG A 170 -0.05 -9.03 8.30
C ARG A 170 0.18 -9.18 6.80
N VAL A 171 0.65 -8.14 6.13
CA VAL A 171 1.02 -8.16 4.72
C VAL A 171 2.36 -7.47 4.52
N VAL A 172 2.99 -7.78 3.39
CA VAL A 172 4.18 -7.10 2.85
C VAL A 172 3.87 -6.68 1.43
N VAL A 173 4.05 -5.39 1.14
CA VAL A 173 3.86 -4.85 -0.21
C VAL A 173 5.18 -4.75 -0.95
N ASP A 174 5.20 -5.38 -2.11
CA ASP A 174 6.26 -5.28 -3.11
C ASP A 174 5.73 -4.64 -4.39
N GLN A 175 6.53 -3.75 -4.98
CA GLN A 175 6.17 -2.84 -6.06
C GLN A 175 7.11 -3.07 -7.25
N HIS A 176 6.84 -2.49 -8.42
CA HIS A 176 7.56 -2.75 -9.67
C HIS A 176 7.76 -4.26 -9.88
N PHE A 177 6.71 -5.04 -9.59
CA PHE A 177 6.83 -6.42 -9.16
C PHE A 177 7.28 -7.34 -10.29
N SER A 178 6.49 -7.44 -11.36
CA SER A 178 6.84 -8.24 -12.53
C SER A 178 8.02 -7.63 -13.30
N GLU A 179 8.08 -6.31 -13.42
CA GLU A 179 9.11 -5.58 -14.18
C GLU A 179 10.51 -5.84 -13.63
N ARG A 180 10.60 -6.06 -12.32
CA ARG A 180 11.87 -6.34 -11.62
C ARG A 180 11.98 -7.80 -11.15
N GLN A 181 11.13 -8.70 -11.65
CA GLN A 181 11.17 -10.14 -11.39
C GLN A 181 11.17 -10.49 -9.90
N ARG A 182 10.31 -9.82 -9.12
CA ARG A 182 10.35 -9.83 -7.64
C ARG A 182 9.57 -10.98 -6.98
N LEU A 183 9.07 -11.94 -7.75
CA LEU A 183 8.36 -13.10 -7.20
C LEU A 183 9.24 -13.94 -6.26
N SER A 184 10.50 -14.20 -6.65
CA SER A 184 11.45 -15.00 -5.86
C SER A 184 11.67 -14.43 -4.46
N ARG A 185 11.89 -13.11 -4.36
CA ARG A 185 12.09 -12.45 -3.08
C ARG A 185 10.82 -12.38 -2.25
N LEU A 186 9.64 -12.22 -2.87
CA LEU A 186 8.37 -12.25 -2.15
C LEU A 186 8.07 -13.66 -1.60
N LEU A 187 8.41 -14.71 -2.35
CA LEU A 187 8.40 -16.09 -1.86
C LEU A 187 9.34 -16.28 -0.67
N SER A 188 10.57 -15.75 -0.73
CA SER A 188 11.50 -15.77 0.42
C SER A 188 10.91 -15.08 1.66
N VAL A 189 10.15 -14.00 1.49
CA VAL A 189 9.50 -13.29 2.60
C VAL A 189 8.47 -14.18 3.29
N VAL A 190 7.52 -14.75 2.54
CA VAL A 190 6.44 -15.57 3.11
C VAL A 190 6.96 -16.90 3.63
N ALA A 191 8.06 -17.43 3.06
CA ALA A 191 8.74 -18.62 3.59
C ALA A 191 9.32 -18.34 4.98
N GLN A 192 10.07 -17.25 5.13
CA GLN A 192 10.69 -16.89 6.40
C GLN A 192 9.69 -16.36 7.43
N ASN A 193 8.56 -15.81 6.97
CA ASN A 193 7.55 -15.17 7.81
C ASN A 193 6.14 -15.60 7.35
N PRO A 194 5.73 -16.86 7.61
CA PRO A 194 4.44 -17.39 7.14
C PRO A 194 3.23 -16.69 7.77
N TYR A 195 3.43 -15.86 8.81
CA TYR A 195 2.41 -14.96 9.35
C TYR A 195 1.97 -13.86 8.36
N LEU A 196 2.82 -13.53 7.38
CA LEU A 196 2.63 -12.46 6.42
C LEU A 196 2.13 -13.01 5.08
N GLN A 197 1.21 -12.28 4.45
CA GLN A 197 0.86 -12.48 3.04
C GLN A 197 1.65 -11.48 2.17
N GLY A 198 2.19 -11.93 1.06
CA GLY A 198 2.88 -11.08 0.10
C GLY A 198 1.90 -10.45 -0.89
N ILE A 199 2.07 -9.18 -1.21
CA ILE A 199 1.34 -8.45 -2.24
C ILE A 199 2.35 -7.88 -3.22
N GLY A 200 2.47 -8.46 -4.41
CA GLY A 200 3.24 -7.92 -5.52
C GLY A 200 2.35 -7.08 -6.42
N ILE A 201 2.72 -5.82 -6.68
CA ILE A 201 1.98 -4.88 -7.52
C ILE A 201 2.87 -4.44 -8.67
N ASP A 202 2.41 -4.65 -9.90
CA ASP A 202 3.12 -4.28 -11.14
C ASP A 202 3.16 -2.75 -11.34
N GLU A 203 4.01 -2.29 -12.26
CA GLU A 203 4.01 -0.88 -12.67
C GLU A 203 2.66 -0.48 -13.28
N ASP A 204 2.32 0.81 -13.13
CA ASP A 204 1.05 1.39 -13.56
C ASP A 204 -0.17 0.54 -13.16
N THR A 205 -0.11 -0.02 -11.96
CA THR A 205 -1.14 -0.87 -11.36
C THR A 205 -1.36 -0.47 -9.92
N ALA A 206 -2.61 -0.50 -9.45
CA ALA A 206 -2.95 -0.21 -8.06
C ALA A 206 -3.85 -1.28 -7.46
N LEU A 207 -3.58 -1.62 -6.20
CA LEU A 207 -4.52 -2.28 -5.31
C LEU A 207 -5.22 -1.20 -4.49
N VAL A 208 -6.52 -1.02 -4.72
CA VAL A 208 -7.35 -0.16 -3.89
C VAL A 208 -8.04 -1.01 -2.83
N VAL A 209 -7.98 -0.57 -1.59
CA VAL A 209 -8.63 -1.21 -0.44
C VAL A 209 -9.68 -0.26 0.12
N ASP A 210 -10.94 -0.69 0.10
CA ASP A 210 -12.05 -0.03 0.79
C ASP A 210 -12.28 -0.70 2.14
N ILE A 211 -11.98 0.03 3.21
CA ILE A 211 -11.92 -0.51 4.57
C ILE A 211 -13.31 -0.99 5.02
N GLY A 212 -13.42 -2.29 5.25
CA GLY A 212 -14.63 -3.00 5.63
C GLY A 212 -15.55 -3.34 4.47
N VAL A 213 -15.12 -3.16 3.22
CA VAL A 213 -15.93 -3.42 2.02
C VAL A 213 -15.27 -4.41 1.08
N GLY A 214 -14.03 -4.16 0.65
CA GLY A 214 -13.44 -4.98 -0.41
C GLY A 214 -12.19 -4.38 -1.03
N ILE A 215 -11.80 -4.94 -2.17
CA ILE A 215 -10.67 -4.49 -2.97
C ILE A 215 -11.04 -4.35 -4.44
N GLU A 216 -10.30 -3.52 -5.15
CA GLU A 216 -10.31 -3.42 -6.61
C GLU A 216 -8.87 -3.28 -7.13
N VAL A 217 -8.62 -3.80 -8.33
CA VAL A 217 -7.33 -3.66 -9.03
C VAL A 217 -7.53 -2.78 -10.25
N LEU A 218 -6.69 -1.76 -10.40
CA LEU A 218 -6.76 -0.75 -11.46
C LEU A 218 -5.45 -0.65 -12.22
N GLY A 219 -5.50 -0.06 -13.42
CA GLY A 219 -4.31 0.18 -14.25
C GLY A 219 -4.08 -0.88 -15.32
N GLN A 220 -2.81 -1.20 -15.59
CA GLN A 220 -2.40 -1.96 -16.79
C GLN A 220 -1.89 -3.38 -16.50
N GLY A 221 -1.46 -3.66 -15.28
CA GLY A 221 -0.84 -4.93 -14.88
C GLY A 221 -1.73 -5.77 -13.97
N ALA A 222 -1.08 -6.44 -13.00
CA ALA A 222 -1.77 -7.28 -12.03
C ALA A 222 -1.26 -7.08 -10.60
N VAL A 223 -2.08 -7.55 -9.66
CA VAL A 223 -1.72 -7.74 -8.25
C VAL A 223 -1.55 -9.23 -8.00
N THR A 224 -0.37 -9.64 -7.57
CA THR A 224 -0.05 -11.02 -7.18
C THR A 224 -0.09 -11.15 -5.68
N ILE A 225 -1.00 -11.97 -5.15
CA ILE A 225 -1.06 -12.33 -3.73
C ILE A 225 -0.33 -13.65 -3.55
N VAL A 226 0.62 -13.69 -2.64
CA VAL A 226 1.35 -14.90 -2.26
C VAL A 226 1.02 -15.23 -0.81
N ASP A 227 0.50 -16.44 -0.57
CA ASP A 227 0.12 -16.91 0.75
C ASP A 227 0.85 -18.20 1.09
N GLY A 228 1.76 -18.09 2.05
CA GLY A 228 2.60 -19.18 2.54
C GLY A 228 2.06 -19.87 3.81
N ARG A 229 0.88 -19.49 4.32
CA ARG A 229 0.39 -19.97 5.64
C ARG A 229 0.19 -21.47 5.73
N THR A 230 -0.12 -22.13 4.61
CA THR A 230 -0.32 -23.59 4.52
C THR A 230 0.82 -24.32 3.84
N MET A 231 1.90 -23.62 3.48
CA MET A 231 3.00 -24.22 2.72
C MET A 231 3.83 -25.17 3.60
N ILE A 232 4.40 -26.19 2.97
CA ILE A 232 5.46 -27.01 3.55
C ILE A 232 6.79 -26.44 3.06
N THR A 233 7.71 -26.15 4.00
CA THR A 233 9.03 -25.60 3.67
C THR A 233 10.11 -26.07 4.64
N ASN A 234 11.34 -26.18 4.14
CA ASN A 234 12.54 -26.51 4.90
C ASN A 234 13.36 -25.27 5.35
N VAL A 235 12.80 -24.06 5.20
CA VAL A 235 13.54 -22.79 5.42
C VAL A 235 14.18 -22.67 6.83
N ALA A 236 13.62 -23.35 7.82
CA ALA A 236 14.18 -23.38 9.18
C ALA A 236 15.51 -24.16 9.24
N ASP A 237 15.67 -25.19 8.40
CA ASP A 237 16.75 -26.18 8.50
C ASP A 237 17.92 -25.92 7.52
N ILE A 238 17.70 -25.14 6.46
CA ILE A 238 18.73 -24.81 5.47
C ILE A 238 19.63 -23.65 5.92
N LYS A 239 20.80 -23.48 5.28
CA LYS A 239 21.72 -22.38 5.56
C LYS A 239 21.27 -21.11 4.84
N ASP A 240 21.78 -19.97 5.29
CA ASP A 240 21.67 -18.73 4.51
C ASP A 240 22.30 -18.94 3.13
N ARG A 241 21.68 -18.35 2.10
CA ARG A 241 22.02 -18.52 0.68
C ARG A 241 21.59 -19.82 0.03
N ASP A 242 21.01 -20.77 0.77
CA ASP A 242 20.39 -21.94 0.17
C ASP A 242 18.97 -21.59 -0.34
N THR A 243 18.54 -22.32 -1.38
CA THR A 243 17.18 -22.23 -1.91
C THR A 243 16.22 -23.08 -1.05
N PRO A 244 15.17 -22.49 -0.46
CA PRO A 244 14.18 -23.25 0.27
C PRO A 244 13.29 -24.08 -0.65
N GLU A 245 12.92 -25.26 -0.19
CA GLU A 245 11.80 -26.01 -0.71
C GLU A 245 10.51 -25.32 -0.28
N LEU A 246 9.58 -25.10 -1.22
CA LEU A 246 8.28 -24.46 -1.01
C LEU A 246 7.21 -25.29 -1.72
N ILE A 247 6.40 -26.03 -0.96
CA ILE A 247 5.35 -26.92 -1.48
C ILE A 247 3.98 -26.38 -1.03
N ASP A 248 3.01 -26.37 -1.95
CA ASP A 248 1.65 -25.86 -1.73
C ASP A 248 1.59 -24.36 -1.36
N VAL A 249 2.40 -23.55 -2.06
CA VAL A 249 2.30 -22.09 -1.99
C VAL A 249 1.07 -21.63 -2.77
N ARG A 250 0.20 -20.86 -2.14
CA ARG A 250 -0.99 -20.32 -2.78
C ARG A 250 -0.67 -18.99 -3.46
N LEU A 251 -1.04 -18.88 -4.72
CA LEU A 251 -0.87 -17.68 -5.52
C LEU A 251 -2.21 -17.27 -6.13
N HIS A 252 -2.57 -16.00 -5.95
CA HIS A 252 -3.71 -15.38 -6.63
C HIS A 252 -3.20 -14.24 -7.51
N LEU A 253 -3.39 -14.33 -8.82
CA LEU A 253 -3.08 -13.26 -9.77
C LEU A 253 -4.38 -12.53 -10.10
N LEU A 254 -4.47 -11.27 -9.71
CA LEU A 254 -5.64 -10.42 -9.91
C LEU A 254 -5.31 -9.35 -10.96
N PRO A 255 -5.73 -9.51 -12.22
CA PRO A 255 -5.48 -8.50 -13.26
C PRO A 255 -6.28 -7.22 -12.98
N ALA A 256 -5.85 -6.10 -13.57
CA ALA A 256 -6.63 -4.87 -13.59
C ALA A 256 -8.09 -5.11 -14.06
N GLY A 257 -9.03 -4.39 -13.43
CA GLY A 257 -10.47 -4.61 -13.57
C GLY A 257 -11.05 -5.65 -12.62
N SER A 258 -10.22 -6.40 -11.88
CA SER A 258 -10.70 -7.33 -10.84
C SER A 258 -11.24 -6.57 -9.64
N SER A 259 -12.38 -7.00 -9.10
CA SER A 259 -12.95 -6.46 -7.86
C SER A 259 -13.59 -7.56 -7.03
N TYR A 260 -13.42 -7.47 -5.72
CA TYR A 260 -13.88 -8.45 -4.75
C TYR A 260 -14.40 -7.75 -3.50
N GLN A 261 -15.57 -8.19 -3.01
CA GLN A 261 -16.22 -7.62 -1.84
C GLN A 261 -16.30 -8.64 -0.71
N LEU A 262 -16.28 -8.15 0.53
CA LEU A 262 -16.59 -8.94 1.70
C LEU A 262 -18.05 -9.43 1.63
N PRO A 263 -18.34 -10.66 2.06
CA PRO A 263 -19.71 -11.13 2.21
C PRO A 263 -20.49 -10.24 3.18
N THR A 264 -21.63 -9.69 2.75
CA THR A 264 -22.57 -9.00 3.63
C THR A 264 -23.63 -9.99 4.11
N GLY A 265 -23.99 -9.94 5.40
CA GLY A 265 -24.74 -11.00 6.09
C GLY A 265 -26.01 -11.52 5.40
N ALA A 266 -26.28 -12.81 5.62
CA ALA A 266 -27.41 -13.62 5.12
C ALA A 266 -27.53 -13.87 3.60
N THR A 267 -26.51 -13.49 2.81
CA THR A 267 -26.26 -14.15 1.53
C THR A 267 -25.25 -15.26 1.75
N GLU A 268 -25.46 -16.42 1.12
CA GLU A 268 -24.59 -17.59 1.26
C GLU A 268 -23.10 -17.21 1.14
N PRO A 269 -22.20 -17.85 1.93
CA PRO A 269 -20.78 -17.51 1.96
C PRO A 269 -20.25 -17.37 0.54
N GLY A 270 -19.67 -16.19 0.26
CA GLY A 270 -19.30 -15.68 -1.06
C GLY A 270 -19.22 -16.75 -2.14
N LYS A 271 -20.27 -16.85 -2.96
CA LYS A 271 -20.27 -17.75 -4.12
C LYS A 271 -19.02 -17.46 -4.97
N GLY A 272 -18.05 -18.37 -4.91
CA GLY A 272 -16.96 -18.48 -5.86
C GLY A 272 -15.57 -18.03 -5.41
N LEU A 273 -15.39 -17.42 -4.22
CA LEU A 273 -14.03 -17.10 -3.75
C LEU A 273 -13.43 -18.26 -2.96
N PRO A 274 -12.19 -18.70 -3.27
CA PRO A 274 -11.51 -19.68 -2.46
C PRO A 274 -11.26 -19.11 -1.06
N PRO A 275 -11.43 -19.90 0.03
CA PRO A 275 -11.22 -19.44 1.41
C PRO A 275 -9.93 -18.64 1.65
N PRO A 276 -8.73 -19.02 1.14
CA PRO A 276 -7.53 -18.20 1.30
C PRO A 276 -7.61 -16.78 0.73
N LEU A 277 -8.36 -16.57 -0.36
CA LEU A 277 -8.57 -15.24 -0.91
C LEU A 277 -9.55 -14.43 -0.04
N LEU A 278 -10.57 -15.07 0.51
CA LEU A 278 -11.47 -14.43 1.48
C LEU A 278 -10.72 -14.01 2.75
N ASP A 279 -9.85 -14.87 3.30
CA ASP A 279 -8.99 -14.51 4.43
C ASP A 279 -8.11 -13.29 4.12
N PHE A 280 -7.56 -13.22 2.91
CA PHE A 280 -6.77 -12.07 2.45
C PHE A 280 -7.63 -10.79 2.45
N LEU A 281 -8.82 -10.86 1.84
CA LEU A 281 -9.79 -9.77 1.80
C LEU A 281 -10.12 -9.27 3.21
N GLU A 282 -10.49 -10.17 4.12
CA GLU A 282 -10.80 -9.84 5.51
C GLU A 282 -9.60 -9.20 6.23
N ASN A 283 -8.38 -9.67 5.96
CA ASN A 283 -7.17 -9.15 6.56
C ASN A 283 -6.87 -7.71 6.10
N VAL A 284 -6.87 -7.44 4.79
CA VAL A 284 -6.49 -6.13 4.26
C VAL A 284 -7.57 -5.06 4.43
N THR A 285 -8.83 -5.46 4.46
CA THR A 285 -9.97 -4.54 4.63
C THR A 285 -10.36 -4.32 6.09
N LYS A 286 -9.69 -4.97 7.05
CA LYS A 286 -10.08 -4.92 8.47
C LYS A 286 -10.09 -3.50 9.02
N ARG A 287 -11.19 -3.13 9.69
CA ARG A 287 -11.27 -1.95 10.54
C ARG A 287 -10.42 -2.18 11.80
N ASN A 288 -9.19 -1.66 11.80
CA ASN A 288 -8.33 -1.74 12.98
C ASN A 288 -8.58 -0.54 13.90
N PRO A 289 -8.72 -0.75 15.22
CA PRO A 289 -8.81 0.36 16.17
C PRO A 289 -7.54 1.22 16.11
N LEU A 290 -7.66 2.47 16.59
CA LEU A 290 -6.48 3.28 16.91
C LEU A 290 -5.76 2.56 18.07
N SER A 291 -4.51 2.18 17.85
CA SER A 291 -3.62 1.58 18.86
C SER A 291 -2.99 2.66 19.72
#